data_AF-A0AAN7FFN5-F1
#
_entry.id   AF-A0AAN7FFN5-F1
#
_cell.length_a   1.000
_cell.length_b   1.000
_cell.length_c   1.000
_cell.angle_alpha   90.00
_cell.angle_beta   90.00
_cell.angle_gamma   90.00
#
_symmetry.space_group_name_H-M   'P 1'
#
loop_
_entity.id
_entity.type
_entity.pdbx_description
1 polymer ?
#
loop_
_entity_poly.entity_id
_entity_poly.type
_entity_poly.pdbx_seq_one_letter_code
_entity_poly.pdbx_strand_id
1 'polypeptide(L)'
;MCPKLESVTYKLPASLEQLEIGKCEKLKFLPEGIHKLCHLYEIDIWSSSVVSFPDGGLLPTSLSMLCIATCEKLETLPNLTSLPQLIILECQSIKSFPGEGFPTNLTTLTLSGVNICKKILEWGLHRLTSLTCLWIGGGLPDWQSFPEEEDGKMMMVMPSSLINLRIEDFPNIVFLSSMGFQNLSALEYLSIYNCPKLAFLPEKGLPPSLLDLFIAECPVLKQHCKKGKGREWFKIVDIPKVSIFCSSDFWSCVNEEEEEEEE
;
A
#
# COMPACT_ATOMS: atom_id res chain seq x y z
N MET A 1 -8.76 -24.60 5.52
CA MET A 1 -9.58 -24.29 4.33
C MET A 1 -10.97 -24.88 4.50
N CYS A 2 -12.00 -24.05 4.68
CA CYS A 2 -13.34 -24.52 5.07
C CYS A 2 -14.45 -23.81 4.28
N PRO A 3 -14.67 -24.15 2.99
CA PRO A 3 -15.61 -23.42 2.12
C PRO A 3 -17.07 -23.49 2.58
N LYS A 4 -17.41 -24.50 3.41
CA LYS A 4 -18.75 -24.68 3.97
C LYS A 4 -18.94 -24.07 5.37
N LEU A 5 -17.91 -23.45 5.94
CA LEU A 5 -17.95 -22.95 7.31
C LEU A 5 -18.84 -21.71 7.38
N GLU A 6 -20.03 -21.88 7.97
CA GLU A 6 -21.01 -20.80 8.15
C GLU A 6 -20.74 -19.99 9.42
N SER A 7 -20.13 -20.62 10.43
CA SER A 7 -19.71 -19.98 11.69
C SER A 7 -18.61 -20.81 12.37
N VAL A 8 -17.70 -20.14 13.07
CA VAL A 8 -16.76 -20.78 14.01
C VAL A 8 -17.44 -20.82 15.38
N THR A 9 -18.26 -21.84 15.63
CA THR A 9 -18.95 -22.04 16.92
C THR A 9 -18.09 -22.75 17.97
N TYR A 10 -16.89 -23.19 17.60
CA TYR A 10 -15.94 -23.82 18.53
C TYR A 10 -15.06 -22.76 19.17
N LYS A 11 -14.86 -22.87 20.48
CA LYS A 11 -13.98 -21.99 21.24
C LYS A 11 -12.56 -22.13 20.69
N LEU A 12 -12.01 -21.05 20.13
CA LEU A 12 -10.62 -21.02 19.67
C LEU A 12 -9.68 -21.31 20.86
N PRO A 13 -8.57 -22.04 20.66
CA PRO A 13 -7.65 -22.35 21.74
C PRO A 13 -7.02 -21.05 22.27
N ALA A 14 -6.92 -20.93 23.60
CA ALA A 14 -6.37 -19.73 24.23
C ALA A 14 -4.90 -19.48 23.87
N SER A 15 -4.16 -20.53 23.51
CA SER A 15 -2.77 -20.49 23.04
C SER A 15 -2.63 -20.18 21.55
N LEU A 16 -3.71 -19.78 20.86
CA LEU A 16 -3.65 -19.44 19.44
C LEU A 16 -2.81 -18.17 19.24
N GLU A 17 -1.81 -18.26 18.38
CA GLU A 17 -0.89 -17.15 18.07
C GLU A 17 -1.17 -16.50 16.71
N GLN A 18 -1.66 -17.29 15.75
CA GLN A 18 -2.00 -16.84 14.40
C GLN A 18 -3.38 -17.38 13.99
N LEU A 19 -4.18 -16.57 13.33
CA LEU A 19 -5.49 -16.95 12.82
C LEU A 19 -5.60 -16.64 11.33
N GLU A 20 -5.71 -17.69 10.54
CA GLU A 20 -5.82 -17.63 9.08
C GLU A 20 -7.22 -18.03 8.61
N ILE A 21 -7.88 -17.15 7.84
CA ILE A 21 -9.23 -17.35 7.32
C ILE A 21 -9.25 -17.06 5.82
N GLY A 22 -9.03 -18.11 5.03
CA GLY A 22 -9.00 -18.07 3.58
C GLY A 22 -10.15 -18.82 2.91
N LYS A 23 -10.75 -18.23 1.87
CA LYS A 23 -11.71 -18.91 0.96
C LYS A 23 -12.93 -19.50 1.68
N CYS A 24 -13.49 -18.73 2.61
CA CYS A 24 -14.68 -19.09 3.38
C CYS A 24 -15.91 -18.34 2.85
N GLU A 25 -16.53 -18.86 1.79
CA GLU A 25 -17.64 -18.21 1.08
C GLU A 25 -18.92 -18.06 1.89
N LYS A 26 -19.07 -18.89 2.92
CA LYS A 26 -20.24 -18.89 3.79
C LYS A 26 -20.03 -18.20 5.14
N LEU A 27 -18.78 -17.90 5.50
CA LEU A 27 -18.46 -17.33 6.80
C LEU A 27 -18.83 -15.85 6.80
N LYS A 28 -19.87 -15.50 7.55
CA LYS A 28 -20.36 -14.12 7.64
C LYS A 28 -19.68 -13.32 8.75
N PHE A 29 -19.23 -14.00 9.81
CA PHE A 29 -18.67 -13.39 11.01
C PHE A 29 -17.48 -14.21 11.52
N LEU A 30 -16.53 -13.55 12.17
CA LEU A 30 -15.47 -14.23 12.92
C LEU A 30 -16.02 -14.81 14.24
N PRO A 31 -15.35 -15.80 14.85
CA PRO A 31 -15.73 -16.34 16.15
C PRO A 31 -15.84 -15.26 17.24
N GLU A 32 -16.91 -15.30 18.03
CA GLU A 32 -17.08 -14.47 19.21
C GLU A 32 -15.94 -14.69 20.23
N GLY A 33 -15.56 -13.64 20.94
CA GLY A 33 -14.51 -13.73 21.96
C GLY A 33 -13.10 -13.74 21.38
N ILE A 34 -12.90 -13.39 20.10
CA ILE A 34 -11.56 -13.24 19.51
C ILE A 34 -10.68 -12.29 20.32
N HIS A 35 -11.26 -11.22 20.86
CA HIS A 35 -10.61 -10.25 21.74
C HIS A 35 -10.03 -10.85 23.04
N LYS A 36 -10.40 -12.09 23.40
CA LYS A 36 -9.92 -12.78 24.61
C LYS A 36 -8.66 -13.63 24.36
N LEU A 37 -8.20 -13.72 23.11
CA LEU A 37 -7.04 -14.53 22.74
C LEU A 37 -5.75 -13.74 22.99
N CYS A 38 -5.27 -13.76 24.24
CA CYS A 38 -4.13 -12.95 24.69
C CYS A 38 -2.77 -13.30 24.06
N HIS A 39 -2.68 -14.40 23.30
CA HIS A 39 -1.47 -14.81 22.57
C HIS A 39 -1.56 -14.53 21.07
N LEU A 40 -2.74 -14.17 20.56
CA LEU A 40 -2.98 -13.96 19.15
C LEU A 40 -2.30 -12.65 18.71
N TYR A 41 -1.26 -12.78 17.88
CA TYR A 41 -0.51 -11.64 17.36
C TYR A 41 -0.80 -11.35 15.88
N GLU A 42 -1.32 -12.32 15.14
CA GLU A 42 -1.58 -12.17 13.69
C GLU A 42 -2.96 -12.70 13.30
N ILE A 43 -3.70 -11.89 12.54
CA ILE A 43 -4.97 -12.28 11.92
C ILE A 43 -4.89 -11.98 10.44
N ASP A 44 -5.06 -13.03 9.63
CA ASP A 44 -5.08 -12.93 8.18
C ASP A 44 -6.43 -13.42 7.65
N ILE A 45 -7.13 -12.56 6.91
CA ILE A 45 -8.43 -12.87 6.32
C ILE A 45 -8.36 -12.60 4.83
N TRP A 46 -8.61 -13.62 4.00
CA TRP A 46 -8.59 -13.45 2.56
C TRP A 46 -9.66 -14.21 1.81
N SER A 47 -10.14 -13.62 0.71
CA SER A 47 -11.13 -14.22 -0.20
C SER A 47 -12.34 -14.76 0.57
N SER A 48 -12.83 -14.01 1.54
CA SER A 48 -13.85 -14.43 2.48
C SER A 48 -15.13 -13.59 2.37
N SER A 49 -16.26 -14.16 2.76
CA SER A 49 -17.56 -13.47 2.77
C SER A 49 -17.88 -12.78 4.10
N VAL A 50 -16.87 -12.54 4.93
CA VAL A 50 -17.02 -11.87 6.22
C VAL A 50 -17.57 -10.46 6.00
N VAL A 51 -18.64 -10.14 6.72
CA VAL A 51 -19.34 -8.86 6.61
C VAL A 51 -18.87 -7.87 7.67
N SER A 52 -18.57 -8.37 8.87
CA SER A 52 -18.12 -7.56 10.00
C SER A 52 -17.36 -8.40 11.03
N PHE A 53 -16.60 -7.72 11.89
CA PHE A 53 -15.96 -8.31 13.06
C PHE A 53 -16.99 -8.45 14.22
N PRO A 54 -16.87 -9.48 15.07
CA PRO A 54 -17.74 -9.71 16.23
C PRO A 54 -17.45 -8.71 17.36
N ASP A 55 -18.27 -8.73 18.42
CA ASP A 55 -18.07 -7.96 19.67
C ASP A 55 -17.88 -6.44 19.46
N GLY A 56 -18.54 -5.85 18.46
CA GLY A 56 -18.37 -4.44 18.13
C GLY A 56 -17.00 -4.10 17.52
N GLY A 57 -16.29 -5.11 16.98
CA GLY A 57 -14.99 -4.94 16.33
C GLY A 57 -13.80 -4.90 17.28
N LEU A 58 -13.94 -5.43 18.50
CA LEU A 58 -12.81 -5.50 19.44
C LEU A 58 -11.79 -6.56 19.00
N LEU A 59 -10.51 -6.16 18.99
CA LEU A 59 -9.38 -7.02 18.69
C LEU A 59 -8.60 -7.39 19.95
N PRO A 60 -7.84 -8.51 19.94
CA PRO A 60 -6.93 -8.84 21.04
C PRO A 60 -5.88 -7.74 21.25
N THR A 61 -5.53 -7.46 22.51
CA THR A 61 -4.49 -6.47 22.83
C THR A 61 -3.08 -6.91 22.44
N SER A 62 -2.87 -8.21 22.22
CA SER A 62 -1.61 -8.80 21.74
C SER A 62 -1.43 -8.66 20.23
N LEU A 63 -2.45 -8.23 19.49
CA LEU A 63 -2.44 -8.24 18.03
C LEU A 63 -1.42 -7.24 17.48
N SER A 64 -0.46 -7.75 16.71
CA SER A 64 0.60 -6.96 16.07
C SER A 64 0.34 -6.74 14.57
N MET A 65 -0.40 -7.66 13.92
CA MET A 65 -0.68 -7.61 12.49
C MET A 65 -2.12 -8.02 12.18
N LEU A 66 -2.76 -7.24 11.31
CA LEU A 66 -4.05 -7.57 10.69
C LEU A 66 -3.94 -7.44 9.18
N CYS A 67 -4.11 -8.54 8.46
CA CYS A 67 -4.21 -8.57 7.01
C CYS A 67 -5.63 -8.89 6.56
N ILE A 68 -6.16 -8.09 5.65
CA ILE A 68 -7.48 -8.29 5.03
C ILE A 68 -7.32 -8.15 3.52
N ALA A 69 -7.49 -9.23 2.78
CA ALA A 69 -7.31 -9.24 1.33
C ALA A 69 -8.57 -9.76 0.60
N THR A 70 -8.96 -9.16 -0.51
CA THR A 70 -10.02 -9.69 -1.41
C THR A 70 -11.35 -10.02 -0.68
N CYS A 71 -11.72 -9.22 0.33
CA CYS A 71 -12.95 -9.41 1.11
C CYS A 71 -14.06 -8.47 0.58
N GLU A 72 -14.88 -8.99 -0.33
CA GLU A 72 -15.87 -8.18 -1.07
C GLU A 72 -17.11 -7.78 -0.27
N LYS A 73 -17.36 -8.38 0.89
CA LYS A 73 -18.55 -8.10 1.72
C LYS A 73 -18.24 -7.35 3.01
N LEU A 74 -16.97 -7.13 3.33
CA LEU A 74 -16.56 -6.45 4.55
C LEU A 74 -16.84 -4.95 4.43
N GLU A 75 -17.82 -4.45 5.17
CA GLU A 75 -18.22 -3.04 5.08
C GLU A 75 -17.50 -2.13 6.10
N THR A 76 -17.13 -2.71 7.25
CA THR A 76 -16.56 -1.97 8.39
C THR A 76 -15.34 -2.69 8.94
N LEU A 77 -14.27 -1.93 9.17
CA LEU A 77 -13.05 -2.41 9.83
C LEU A 77 -13.24 -2.53 11.36
N PRO A 78 -12.45 -3.38 12.04
CA PRO A 78 -12.46 -3.50 13.49
C PRO A 78 -11.72 -2.32 14.15
N ASN A 79 -11.89 -2.15 15.46
CA ASN A 79 -11.18 -1.13 16.22
C ASN A 79 -9.67 -1.42 16.29
N LEU A 80 -8.87 -0.50 15.75
CA LEU A 80 -7.43 -0.68 15.54
C LEU A 80 -6.55 0.03 16.59
N THR A 81 -7.10 0.43 17.75
CA THR A 81 -6.48 1.41 18.67
C THR A 81 -5.04 1.10 19.10
N SER A 82 -4.60 -0.14 19.02
CA SER A 82 -3.25 -0.59 19.41
C SER A 82 -2.50 -1.35 18.32
N LEU A 83 -3.00 -1.38 17.08
CA LEU A 83 -2.43 -2.19 16.01
C LEU A 83 -1.19 -1.52 15.38
N PRO A 84 -0.01 -2.18 15.38
CA PRO A 84 1.19 -1.67 14.72
C PRO A 84 1.17 -1.83 13.19
N GLN A 85 0.60 -2.93 12.67
CA GLN A 85 0.64 -3.25 11.24
C GLN A 85 -0.74 -3.57 10.68
N LEU A 86 -1.14 -2.84 9.63
CA LEU A 86 -2.40 -3.02 8.93
C LEU A 86 -2.16 -3.20 7.43
N ILE A 87 -2.71 -4.28 6.87
CA ILE A 87 -2.67 -4.58 5.44
C ILE A 87 -4.10 -4.75 4.95
N ILE A 88 -4.51 -3.95 3.96
CA ILE A 88 -5.81 -4.06 3.30
C ILE A 88 -5.60 -4.07 1.79
N LEU A 89 -5.97 -5.17 1.13
CA LEU A 89 -5.75 -5.39 -0.29
C LEU A 89 -7.05 -5.74 -1.00
N GLU A 90 -7.35 -5.07 -2.11
CA GLU A 90 -8.45 -5.40 -3.04
C GLU A 90 -9.81 -5.59 -2.35
N CYS A 91 -10.11 -4.77 -1.35
CA CYS A 91 -11.39 -4.81 -0.63
C CYS A 91 -12.32 -3.69 -1.11
N GLN A 92 -13.38 -4.07 -1.84
CA GLN A 92 -14.22 -3.10 -2.55
C GLN A 92 -15.35 -2.50 -1.70
N SER A 93 -15.84 -3.21 -0.67
CA SER A 93 -17.03 -2.81 0.08
C SER A 93 -16.75 -2.02 1.35
N ILE A 94 -15.49 -1.77 1.71
CA ILE A 94 -15.14 -1.04 2.94
C ILE A 94 -15.61 0.41 2.81
N LYS A 95 -16.61 0.80 3.62
CA LYS A 95 -17.22 2.14 3.55
C LYS A 95 -16.58 3.13 4.51
N SER A 96 -16.11 2.65 5.66
CA SER A 96 -15.63 3.48 6.76
C SER A 96 -14.60 2.76 7.63
N PHE A 97 -13.63 3.52 8.15
CA PHE A 97 -12.88 3.14 9.34
C PHE A 97 -13.74 3.37 10.60
N PRO A 98 -13.58 2.57 11.66
CA PRO A 98 -14.27 2.82 12.93
C PRO A 98 -13.65 4.01 13.68
N GLY A 99 -14.50 4.84 14.30
CA GLY A 99 -14.10 5.84 15.32
C GLY A 99 -13.49 7.15 14.81
N GLU A 100 -12.52 7.69 15.58
CA GLU A 100 -11.88 9.02 15.43
C GLU A 100 -10.76 9.10 14.35
N GLY A 101 -10.57 8.05 13.54
CA GLY A 101 -9.55 7.98 12.49
C GLY A 101 -8.54 6.85 12.69
N PHE A 102 -7.38 6.96 12.01
CA PHE A 102 -6.31 5.96 12.13
C PHE A 102 -5.67 5.92 13.54
N PRO A 103 -5.20 4.75 14.01
CA PRO A 103 -4.44 4.66 15.25
C PRO A 103 -3.08 5.34 15.11
N THR A 104 -2.70 6.15 16.09
CA THR A 104 -1.41 6.87 16.09
C THR A 104 -0.21 5.95 16.24
N ASN A 105 -0.40 4.72 16.74
CA ASN A 105 0.66 3.73 16.96
C ASN A 105 1.00 2.88 15.72
N LEU A 106 0.29 3.10 14.60
CA LEU A 106 0.52 2.36 13.37
C LEU A 106 1.90 2.69 12.80
N THR A 107 2.74 1.68 12.61
CA THR A 107 4.07 1.82 12.02
C THR A 107 4.11 1.38 10.57
N THR A 108 3.27 0.41 10.19
CA THR A 108 3.18 -0.12 8.83
C THR A 108 1.74 -0.11 8.33
N LEU A 109 1.53 0.46 7.16
CA LEU A 109 0.23 0.53 6.48
C LEU A 109 0.39 0.13 5.03
N THR A 110 -0.34 -0.91 4.61
CA THR A 110 -0.47 -1.29 3.20
C THR A 110 -1.92 -1.18 2.76
N LEU A 111 -2.17 -0.45 1.69
CA LEU A 111 -3.49 -0.19 1.15
C LEU A 111 -3.47 -0.38 -0.37
N SER A 112 -4.21 -1.36 -0.90
CA SER A 112 -4.38 -1.55 -2.35
C SER A 112 -5.83 -1.64 -2.77
N GLY A 113 -6.20 -0.94 -3.82
CA GLY A 113 -7.47 -1.08 -4.52
C GLY A 113 -8.24 0.23 -4.65
N VAL A 114 -8.98 0.35 -5.76
CA VAL A 114 -9.59 1.61 -6.23
C VAL A 114 -10.47 2.27 -5.16
N ASN A 115 -11.37 1.51 -4.51
CA ASN A 115 -12.27 2.08 -3.50
C ASN A 115 -11.52 2.53 -2.23
N ILE A 116 -10.39 1.90 -1.92
CA ILE A 116 -9.55 2.27 -0.78
C ILE A 116 -8.83 3.59 -1.07
N CYS A 117 -8.31 3.79 -2.29
CA CYS A 117 -7.66 5.04 -2.69
C CYS A 117 -8.56 6.26 -2.54
N LYS A 118 -9.85 6.17 -2.93
CA LYS A 118 -10.83 7.25 -2.71
C LYS A 118 -10.95 7.61 -1.23
N LYS A 119 -10.92 6.58 -0.38
CA LYS A 119 -11.10 6.73 1.05
C LYS A 119 -9.85 7.23 1.78
N ILE A 120 -8.65 6.96 1.27
CA ILE A 120 -7.40 7.55 1.80
C ILE A 120 -7.48 9.08 1.85
N LEU A 121 -8.09 9.71 0.83
CA LEU A 121 -8.31 11.16 0.81
C LEU A 121 -9.20 11.63 1.97
N GLU A 122 -10.25 10.86 2.29
CA GLU A 122 -11.16 11.13 3.41
C GLU A 122 -10.48 10.87 4.77
N TRP A 123 -9.64 9.85 4.87
CA TRP A 123 -9.06 9.41 6.14
C TRP A 123 -7.90 10.28 6.63
N GLY A 124 -7.15 10.92 5.71
CA GLY A 124 -6.07 11.85 6.04
C GLY A 124 -4.89 11.19 6.78
N LEU A 125 -3.88 10.74 6.03
CA LEU A 125 -2.71 10.04 6.60
C LEU A 125 -1.84 10.91 7.52
N HIS A 126 -1.98 12.23 7.51
CA HIS A 126 -1.21 13.17 8.35
C HIS A 126 -1.31 12.91 9.86
N ARG A 127 -2.34 12.18 10.32
CA ARG A 127 -2.50 11.81 11.74
C ARG A 127 -1.59 10.66 12.18
N LEU A 128 -1.02 9.93 11.23
CA LEU A 128 -0.20 8.76 11.44
C LEU A 128 1.26 9.14 11.77
N THR A 129 1.47 9.74 12.94
CA THR A 129 2.77 10.30 13.34
C THR A 129 3.85 9.25 13.63
N SER A 130 3.48 7.98 13.83
CA SER A 130 4.42 6.86 14.00
C SER A 130 4.61 6.01 12.74
N LEU A 131 3.96 6.35 11.63
CA LEU A 131 4.02 5.55 10.41
C LEU A 131 5.35 5.72 9.72
N THR A 132 6.10 4.63 9.63
CA THR A 132 7.43 4.59 9.01
C THR A 132 7.41 3.85 7.68
N CYS A 133 6.45 2.96 7.46
CA CYS A 133 6.30 2.20 6.23
C CYS A 133 4.90 2.35 5.65
N LEU A 134 4.82 2.85 4.43
CA LEU A 134 3.57 3.02 3.69
C LEU A 134 3.68 2.40 2.32
N TRP A 135 2.77 1.50 2.01
CA TRP A 135 2.54 0.98 0.67
C TRP A 135 1.13 1.34 0.22
N ILE A 136 1.03 2.06 -0.89
CA ILE A 136 -0.24 2.37 -1.54
C ILE A 136 -0.22 1.81 -2.95
N GLY A 137 -1.30 1.14 -3.34
CA GLY A 137 -1.51 0.73 -4.73
C GLY A 137 -2.96 0.73 -5.20
N GLY A 138 -3.15 0.51 -6.50
CA GLY A 138 -4.48 0.46 -7.11
C GLY A 138 -5.15 1.83 -7.23
N GLY A 139 -4.38 2.82 -7.71
CA GLY A 139 -4.82 4.22 -7.84
C GLY A 139 -6.14 4.44 -8.58
N LEU A 140 -6.76 5.60 -8.34
CA LEU A 140 -8.01 5.93 -9.01
C LEU A 140 -7.81 6.27 -10.50
N PRO A 141 -8.79 5.98 -11.37
CA PRO A 141 -8.68 6.27 -12.79
C PRO A 141 -8.50 7.76 -13.13
N ASP A 142 -8.96 8.66 -12.27
CA ASP A 142 -8.87 10.12 -12.42
C ASP A 142 -7.56 10.71 -11.89
N TRP A 143 -6.79 9.97 -11.08
CA TRP A 143 -5.53 10.46 -10.53
C TRP A 143 -4.48 10.66 -11.60
N GLN A 144 -4.08 11.91 -11.78
CA GLN A 144 -2.99 12.31 -12.67
C GLN A 144 -1.70 12.59 -11.91
N SER A 145 -1.77 12.76 -10.59
CA SER A 145 -0.61 12.99 -9.76
C SER A 145 -0.61 12.10 -8.52
N PHE A 146 0.56 11.92 -7.92
CA PHE A 146 0.65 11.30 -6.60
C PHE A 146 1.54 12.11 -5.65
N PRO A 147 1.08 12.42 -4.43
CA PRO A 147 -0.32 12.33 -4.02
C PRO A 147 -1.21 13.31 -4.82
N GLU A 148 -2.53 13.05 -4.85
CA GLU A 148 -3.45 13.77 -5.75
C GLU A 148 -3.51 15.28 -5.46
N GLU A 149 -3.45 16.06 -6.53
CA GLU A 149 -3.59 17.52 -6.54
C GLU A 149 -4.86 17.92 -7.32
N GLU A 150 -5.76 18.66 -6.69
CA GLU A 150 -6.98 19.19 -7.30
C GLU A 150 -7.01 20.71 -7.16
N ASP A 151 -7.18 21.45 -8.27
CA ASP A 151 -7.20 22.91 -8.31
C ASP A 151 -6.00 23.60 -7.60
N GLY A 152 -4.80 23.00 -7.73
CA GLY A 152 -3.58 23.50 -7.09
C GLY A 152 -3.54 23.31 -5.57
N LYS A 153 -4.43 22.47 -5.02
CA LYS A 153 -4.45 22.07 -3.61
C LYS A 153 -4.15 20.60 -3.49
N MET A 154 -3.39 20.28 -2.46
CA MET A 154 -3.06 18.91 -2.14
C MET A 154 -4.22 18.23 -1.42
N MET A 155 -4.76 17.16 -2.00
CA MET A 155 -5.90 16.43 -1.43
C MET A 155 -5.48 15.45 -0.34
N MET A 156 -4.18 15.13 -0.26
CA MET A 156 -3.63 14.14 0.67
C MET A 156 -2.31 14.62 1.26
N VAL A 157 -2.27 14.86 2.57
CA VAL A 157 -1.02 15.20 3.27
C VAL A 157 -0.35 13.91 3.75
N MET A 158 0.91 13.71 3.35
CA MET A 158 1.71 12.55 3.74
C MET A 158 2.31 12.74 5.15
N PRO A 159 2.42 11.67 5.97
CA PRO A 159 3.08 11.73 7.26
C PRO A 159 4.60 11.92 7.09
N SER A 160 5.18 12.84 7.86
CA SER A 160 6.62 13.17 7.80
C SER A 160 7.52 12.11 8.44
N SER A 161 6.96 11.17 9.20
CA SER A 161 7.65 10.04 9.85
C SER A 161 8.02 8.91 8.87
N LEU A 162 7.59 9.00 7.60
CA LEU A 162 7.81 7.95 6.62
C LEU A 162 9.29 7.78 6.28
N ILE A 163 9.75 6.54 6.41
CA ILE A 163 11.09 6.08 6.03
C ILE A 163 11.03 5.29 4.73
N ASN A 164 9.97 4.49 4.56
CA ASN A 164 9.75 3.62 3.39
C ASN A 164 8.42 3.97 2.74
N LEU A 165 8.45 4.32 1.46
CA LEU A 165 7.27 4.57 0.64
C LEU A 165 7.28 3.67 -0.60
N ARG A 166 6.22 2.89 -0.78
CA ARG A 166 5.97 2.09 -1.98
C ARG A 166 4.69 2.56 -2.67
N ILE A 167 4.80 2.83 -3.96
CA ILE A 167 3.72 3.26 -4.85
C ILE A 167 3.61 2.21 -5.95
N GLU A 168 2.44 1.62 -6.13
CA GLU A 168 2.27 0.48 -7.02
C GLU A 168 0.96 0.52 -7.81
N ASP A 169 0.97 0.06 -9.06
CA ASP A 169 -0.25 -0.14 -9.86
C ASP A 169 -1.09 1.15 -10.00
N PHE A 170 -0.44 2.25 -10.38
CA PHE A 170 -1.11 3.51 -10.72
C PHE A 170 -1.18 3.68 -12.24
N PRO A 171 -2.30 3.32 -12.91
CA PRO A 171 -2.37 3.27 -14.36
C PRO A 171 -2.36 4.66 -15.03
N ASN A 172 -2.77 5.70 -14.31
CA ASN A 172 -3.03 7.03 -14.88
C ASN A 172 -2.17 8.18 -14.34
N ILE A 173 -1.36 7.94 -13.30
CA ILE A 173 -0.50 9.01 -12.77
C ILE A 173 0.55 9.41 -13.81
N VAL A 174 0.71 10.71 -13.99
CA VAL A 174 1.64 11.32 -14.94
C VAL A 174 2.85 11.91 -14.21
N PHE A 175 2.68 12.40 -12.99
CA PHE A 175 3.78 12.99 -12.22
C PHE A 175 3.66 12.75 -10.71
N LEU A 176 4.79 12.83 -10.01
CA LEU A 176 4.81 12.91 -8.55
C LEU A 176 4.77 14.37 -8.10
N SER A 177 3.90 14.67 -7.13
CA SER A 177 3.68 16.02 -6.59
C SER A 177 4.93 16.59 -5.91
N SER A 178 5.32 17.81 -6.29
CA SER A 178 6.37 18.54 -5.56
C SER A 178 5.97 18.88 -4.13
N MET A 179 4.69 19.20 -3.89
CA MET A 179 4.20 19.53 -2.56
C MET A 179 4.16 18.30 -1.65
N GLY A 180 3.82 17.14 -2.19
CA GLY A 180 3.71 15.91 -1.41
C GLY A 180 5.00 15.32 -0.92
N PHE A 181 6.06 15.45 -1.71
CA PHE A 181 7.37 14.94 -1.35
C PHE A 181 8.22 15.95 -0.58
N GLN A 182 7.86 17.25 -0.58
CA GLN A 182 8.65 18.29 0.10
C GLN A 182 8.82 18.07 1.62
N ASN A 183 7.84 17.45 2.28
CA ASN A 183 7.84 17.27 3.74
C ASN A 183 8.30 15.88 4.21
N LEU A 184 8.71 15.01 3.29
CA LEU A 184 9.15 13.64 3.57
C LEU A 184 10.64 13.60 3.95
N SER A 185 11.04 14.35 4.97
CA SER A 185 12.45 14.54 5.33
C SER A 185 13.12 13.31 5.96
N ALA A 186 12.34 12.31 6.35
CA ALA A 186 12.84 11.03 6.89
C ALA A 186 12.84 9.91 5.83
N LEU A 187 12.41 10.18 4.60
CA LEU A 187 12.24 9.15 3.58
C LEU A 187 13.60 8.67 3.09
N GLU A 188 13.90 7.39 3.32
CA GLU A 188 15.15 6.74 2.93
C GLU A 188 14.98 5.79 1.74
N TYR A 189 13.79 5.21 1.58
CA TYR A 189 13.47 4.26 0.51
C TYR A 189 12.19 4.66 -0.25
N LEU A 190 12.30 4.76 -1.58
CA LEU A 190 11.18 4.99 -2.48
C LEU A 190 11.12 3.90 -3.54
N SER A 191 10.01 3.15 -3.58
CA SER A 191 9.71 2.17 -4.63
C SER A 191 8.52 2.64 -5.46
N ILE A 192 8.67 2.62 -6.78
CA ILE A 192 7.62 2.91 -7.75
C ILE A 192 7.51 1.72 -8.70
N TYR A 193 6.37 1.03 -8.69
CA TYR A 193 6.16 -0.18 -9.47
C TYR A 193 4.92 -0.08 -10.35
N ASN A 194 5.03 -0.47 -11.62
CA ASN A 194 3.90 -0.60 -12.55
C ASN A 194 3.03 0.67 -12.65
N CYS A 195 3.69 1.82 -12.88
CA CYS A 195 3.04 3.11 -13.14
C CYS A 195 3.30 3.53 -14.60
N PRO A 196 2.53 3.01 -15.57
CA PRO A 196 2.90 3.04 -16.99
C PRO A 196 2.93 4.44 -17.61
N LYS A 197 2.11 5.37 -17.12
CA LYS A 197 2.03 6.76 -17.61
C LYS A 197 2.91 7.74 -16.84
N LEU A 198 3.55 7.29 -15.76
CA LEU A 198 4.37 8.16 -14.93
C LEU A 198 5.55 8.67 -15.76
N ALA A 199 5.65 9.98 -15.89
CA ALA A 199 6.59 10.65 -16.78
C ALA A 199 7.53 11.59 -16.04
N PHE A 200 7.16 12.08 -14.86
CA PHE A 200 7.91 13.10 -14.14
C PHE A 200 8.03 12.81 -12.64
N LEU A 201 9.24 13.01 -12.12
CA LEU A 201 9.52 13.11 -10.69
C LEU A 201 9.18 14.53 -10.19
N PRO A 202 9.13 14.76 -8.86
CA PRO A 202 8.87 16.08 -8.30
C PRO A 202 9.75 17.16 -8.93
N GLU A 203 9.17 18.30 -9.32
CA GLU A 203 9.90 19.40 -9.96
C GLU A 203 11.03 19.93 -9.07
N LYS A 204 10.78 20.03 -7.76
CA LYS A 204 11.78 20.43 -6.76
C LYS A 204 12.80 19.34 -6.40
N GLY A 205 12.72 18.17 -7.05
CA GLY A 205 13.52 17.00 -6.71
C GLY A 205 12.92 16.15 -5.60
N LEU A 206 13.48 14.95 -5.44
CA LEU A 206 13.14 14.03 -4.36
C LEU A 206 13.77 14.48 -3.03
N PRO A 207 13.27 14.00 -1.87
CA PRO A 207 13.83 14.36 -0.57
C PRO A 207 15.34 14.06 -0.48
N PRO A 208 16.15 14.94 0.12
CA PRO A 208 17.60 14.73 0.24
C PRO A 208 17.98 13.57 1.17
N SER A 209 17.04 13.07 1.98
CA SER A 209 17.21 11.89 2.83
C SER A 209 17.17 10.58 2.06
N LEU A 210 16.74 10.61 0.78
CA LEU A 210 16.50 9.40 -0.01
C LEU A 210 17.82 8.70 -0.34
N LEU A 211 17.94 7.44 0.11
CA LEU A 211 19.14 6.62 -0.05
C LEU A 211 19.00 5.62 -1.19
N ASP A 212 17.79 5.11 -1.39
CA ASP A 212 17.51 4.04 -2.35
C ASP A 212 16.21 4.31 -3.11
N LEU A 213 16.33 4.36 -4.44
CA LEU A 213 15.24 4.55 -5.38
C LEU A 213 15.12 3.31 -6.28
N PHE A 214 13.97 2.65 -6.20
CA PHE A 214 13.61 1.51 -7.04
C PHE A 214 12.44 1.90 -7.96
N ILE A 215 12.65 1.76 -9.27
CA ILE A 215 11.63 1.99 -10.29
C ILE A 215 11.52 0.74 -11.15
N ALA A 216 10.35 0.14 -11.21
CA ALA A 216 10.11 -1.03 -12.07
C ALA A 216 8.79 -0.95 -12.82
N GLU A 217 8.75 -1.49 -14.03
CA GLU A 217 7.56 -1.46 -14.92
C GLU A 217 6.99 -0.05 -15.14
N CYS A 218 7.85 0.98 -15.17
CA CYS A 218 7.49 2.37 -15.43
C CYS A 218 8.17 2.87 -16.73
N PRO A 219 7.71 2.44 -17.91
CA PRO A 219 8.41 2.62 -19.18
C PRO A 219 8.69 4.09 -19.52
N VAL A 220 7.71 4.98 -19.34
CA VAL A 220 7.88 6.41 -19.68
C VAL A 220 8.91 7.08 -18.76
N LEU A 221 8.78 6.92 -17.44
CA LEU A 221 9.73 7.48 -16.49
C LEU A 221 11.14 6.92 -16.70
N LYS A 222 11.27 5.62 -16.96
CA LYS A 222 12.55 5.00 -17.26
C LYS A 222 13.24 5.63 -18.47
N GLN A 223 12.50 5.92 -19.56
CA GLN A 223 13.06 6.63 -20.72
C GLN A 223 13.57 8.02 -20.32
N HIS A 224 12.84 8.72 -19.45
CA HIS A 224 13.24 10.04 -18.97
C HIS A 224 14.34 10.02 -17.91
N CYS A 225 14.58 8.88 -17.25
CA CYS A 225 15.65 8.66 -16.29
C CYS A 225 16.91 8.02 -16.91
N LYS A 226 17.00 7.94 -18.25
CA LYS A 226 18.21 7.40 -18.93
C LYS A 226 19.47 8.14 -18.48
N LYS A 227 20.46 7.40 -18.00
CA LYS A 227 21.73 7.94 -17.50
C LYS A 227 22.38 8.90 -18.50
N GLY A 228 22.60 10.15 -18.08
CA GLY A 228 23.29 11.20 -18.85
C GLY A 228 22.53 11.79 -20.06
N LYS A 229 21.34 11.28 -20.40
CA LYS A 229 20.54 11.74 -21.56
C LYS A 229 19.09 12.09 -21.20
N GLY A 230 18.57 11.45 -20.16
CA GLY A 230 17.19 11.58 -19.73
C GLY A 230 16.92 12.90 -19.03
N ARG A 231 15.79 13.53 -19.36
CA ARG A 231 15.39 14.83 -18.78
C ARG A 231 15.13 14.79 -17.28
N GLU A 232 14.90 13.62 -16.68
CA GLU A 232 14.69 13.46 -15.23
C GLU A 232 15.96 12.95 -14.52
N TRP A 233 17.04 12.62 -15.25
CA TRP A 233 18.26 12.05 -14.70
C TRP A 233 18.89 12.92 -13.60
N PHE A 234 18.87 14.25 -13.76
CA PHE A 234 19.46 15.17 -12.78
C PHE A 234 18.74 15.16 -11.43
N LYS A 235 17.49 14.66 -11.36
CA LYS A 235 16.73 14.56 -10.10
C LYS A 235 17.08 13.32 -9.28
N ILE A 236 17.81 12.38 -9.87
CA ILE A 236 18.14 11.08 -9.25
C ILE A 236 19.65 10.82 -9.18
N VAL A 237 20.47 11.68 -9.78
CA VAL A 237 21.92 11.48 -9.92
C VAL A 237 22.65 11.46 -8.57
N ASP A 238 22.15 12.21 -7.59
CA ASP A 238 22.75 12.33 -6.26
C ASP A 238 22.26 11.24 -5.28
N ILE A 239 21.33 10.36 -5.70
CA ILE A 239 20.80 9.28 -4.86
C ILE A 239 21.85 8.14 -4.82
N PRO A 240 22.26 7.67 -3.63
CA PRO A 240 23.30 6.65 -3.49
C PRO A 240 23.04 5.35 -4.25
N LYS A 241 21.79 4.89 -4.26
CA LYS A 241 21.38 3.66 -4.93
C LYS A 241 20.15 3.90 -5.79
N VAL A 242 20.29 3.64 -7.09
CA VAL A 242 19.20 3.76 -8.06
C VAL A 242 19.11 2.50 -8.90
N SER A 243 17.91 1.93 -8.96
CA SER A 243 17.61 0.70 -9.70
C SER A 243 16.39 0.95 -10.58
N ILE A 244 16.54 0.80 -11.90
CA ILE A 244 15.46 1.05 -12.88
C ILE A 244 15.37 -0.12 -13.85
N PHE A 245 14.24 -0.82 -13.89
CA PHE A 245 14.04 -2.02 -14.71
C PHE A 245 12.64 -2.04 -15.38
N CYS A 246 12.51 -2.67 -16.54
CA CYS A 246 11.22 -3.08 -17.09
C CYS A 246 11.35 -4.48 -17.70
N SER A 247 10.28 -5.25 -17.70
CA SER A 247 10.17 -6.57 -18.32
C SER A 247 10.62 -6.60 -19.78
N SER A 248 10.52 -5.47 -20.50
CA SER A 248 11.07 -5.31 -21.85
C SER A 248 12.60 -5.44 -21.94
N ASP A 249 13.33 -5.21 -20.84
CA ASP A 249 14.80 -5.31 -20.80
C ASP A 249 15.30 -6.74 -20.99
N PHE A 250 14.45 -7.72 -20.66
CA PHE A 250 14.74 -9.12 -20.94
C PHE A 250 14.66 -9.45 -22.43
N TRP A 251 13.90 -8.67 -23.22
CA TRP A 251 13.75 -8.87 -24.67
C TRP A 251 14.72 -8.03 -25.49
N SER A 252 15.15 -6.86 -25.00
CA SER A 252 16.19 -6.06 -25.68
C SER A 252 17.54 -6.77 -25.72
N CYS A 253 17.88 -7.57 -24.71
CA CYS A 253 19.09 -8.40 -24.74
C CYS A 253 18.99 -9.59 -25.71
N VAL A 254 17.77 -10.02 -26.07
CA VAL A 254 17.57 -11.15 -27.01
C VAL A 254 17.60 -10.66 -28.46
N ASN A 255 17.18 -9.41 -28.73
CA ASN A 255 17.15 -8.86 -30.07
C ASN A 255 18.45 -8.14 -30.47
N GLU A 256 19.29 -7.69 -29.52
CA GLU A 256 20.64 -7.19 -29.83
C GLU A 256 21.60 -8.33 -30.27
N GLU A 257 21.33 -9.58 -29.89
CA GLU A 257 22.10 -10.75 -30.36
C GLU A 257 21.70 -11.22 -31.77
N GLU A 258 20.52 -10.84 -32.29
CA GLU A 258 20.07 -11.25 -33.63
C GLU A 258 20.44 -10.24 -34.75
N GLU A 259 20.76 -8.98 -34.42
CA GLU A 259 21.21 -7.98 -35.43
C GLU A 259 22.73 -7.99 -35.69
N GLU A 260 23.54 -8.69 -34.87
CA GLU A 260 24.99 -8.87 -35.11
C GLU A 260 25.33 -10.08 -36.03
N GLU A 261 24.34 -10.85 -36.50
CA GLU A 261 24.57 -11.99 -37.41
C GLU A 261 24.30 -11.70 -38.91
N GLU A 262 23.96 -10.47 -39.31
CA GLU A 262 23.69 -10.11 -40.73
C GLU A 262 24.63 -9.07 -41.38
N GLU A 263 25.84 -8.82 -40.86
CA GLU A 263 26.91 -8.08 -41.58
C GLU A 263 28.16 -8.90 -41.92
#